data_AF-A0A2S0JFM6-F1
#
_entry.id   AF-A0A2S0JFM6-F1
#
_cell.length_a   1.000
_cell.length_b   1.000
_cell.length_c   1.000
_cell.angle_alpha   90.00
_cell.angle_beta   90.00
_cell.angle_gamma   90.00
#
_symmetry.space_group_name_H-M   'P 1'
#
loop_
_entity.id
_entity.type
_entity.pdbx_description
1 polymer ?
#
loop_
_entity_poly.entity_id
_entity_poly.type
_entity_poly.pdbx_seq_one_letter_code
_entity_poly.pdbx_strand_id
1 'polypeptide(L)'
;MKIMTKKPYVSEGYFEYAMTSQQQLDYRILIAPPADGPPADGYAVIYALDGDALFPTLAEAVKLQTRKPKGYDPILVIGIGYPSKEPFDMERRCRDFTLPVSEEHLPPRPDGTPWPPNGKANEFLDFIEHELMPVVAKEWPINKKKQAIVGHSLGGLFTLYALCARPHLFSHIVVGSPSVWWANNAVLKEIDRFAEAWNSQHTINLLLTIGANELPDMLEGADQAAERMKRLSDQNIHTHYVKFVEEDHVSVLPCMLSRLPRFLNS
;
A
#
# COMPACT_ATOMS: atom_id res chain seq x y z
N MET A 1 -3.11 -34.46 35.65
CA MET A 1 -3.45 -34.38 34.22
C MET A 1 -3.57 -32.90 33.86
N LYS A 2 -2.79 -32.37 32.91
CA LYS A 2 -2.92 -30.97 32.48
C LYS A 2 -4.03 -30.90 31.44
N ILE A 3 -5.02 -30.02 31.64
CA ILE A 3 -6.12 -29.80 30.70
C ILE A 3 -5.76 -28.57 29.86
N MET A 4 -5.67 -28.73 28.54
CA MET A 4 -5.55 -27.60 27.60
C MET A 4 -6.95 -27.22 27.09
N THR A 5 -7.26 -25.93 27.08
CA THR A 5 -8.51 -25.41 26.52
C THR A 5 -8.21 -24.56 25.29
N LYS A 6 -8.84 -24.88 24.17
CA LYS A 6 -8.72 -24.11 22.92
C LYS A 6 -9.60 -22.86 23.00
N LYS A 7 -9.02 -21.69 22.77
CA LYS A 7 -9.73 -20.42 22.56
C LYS A 7 -9.12 -19.71 21.34
N PRO A 8 -9.93 -19.17 20.42
CA PRO A 8 -9.41 -18.33 19.34
C PRO A 8 -8.67 -17.12 19.91
N TYR A 9 -7.57 -16.73 19.27
CA TYR A 9 -6.92 -15.46 19.56
C TYR A 9 -7.62 -14.35 18.77
N VAL A 10 -8.01 -13.28 19.46
CA VAL A 10 -8.63 -12.09 18.86
C VAL A 10 -7.79 -10.89 19.30
N SER A 11 -7.32 -10.09 18.34
CA SER A 11 -6.59 -8.86 18.65
C SER A 11 -7.54 -7.86 19.32
N GLU A 12 -7.28 -7.53 20.58
CA GLU A 12 -8.06 -6.54 21.30
C GLU A 12 -7.88 -5.14 20.69
N GLY A 13 -8.99 -4.43 20.52
CA GLY A 13 -9.01 -3.05 20.03
C GLY A 13 -8.90 -2.90 18.51
N TYR A 14 -8.92 -3.98 17.72
CA TYR A 14 -8.98 -3.93 16.25
C TYR A 14 -10.40 -4.21 15.77
N PHE A 15 -10.79 -3.58 14.66
CA PHE A 15 -12.16 -3.60 14.16
C PHE A 15 -12.22 -4.02 12.69
N GLU A 16 -13.34 -4.62 12.30
CA GLU A 16 -13.67 -4.98 10.92
C GLU A 16 -14.98 -4.28 10.55
N TYR A 17 -14.98 -3.61 9.40
CA TYR A 17 -16.16 -2.99 8.80
C TYR A 17 -16.36 -3.53 7.39
N ALA A 18 -17.62 -3.80 7.03
CA ALA A 18 -18.00 -3.99 5.64
C ALA A 18 -18.37 -2.63 5.04
N MET A 19 -17.86 -2.33 3.85
CA MET A 19 -18.15 -1.08 3.14
C MET A 19 -18.45 -1.39 1.67
N THR A 20 -19.64 -1.01 1.20
CA THR A 20 -20.03 -1.13 -0.20
C THR A 20 -19.73 0.17 -0.93
N SER A 21 -18.95 0.12 -2.01
CA SER A 21 -18.64 1.31 -2.81
C SER A 21 -19.82 1.74 -3.69
N GLN A 22 -19.74 2.94 -4.27
CA GLN A 22 -20.71 3.43 -5.25
C GLN A 22 -20.88 2.48 -6.45
N GLN A 23 -19.81 1.78 -6.84
CA GLN A 23 -19.78 0.77 -7.90
C GLN A 23 -20.34 -0.59 -7.45
N GLN A 24 -20.99 -0.65 -6.28
CA GLN A 24 -21.62 -1.85 -5.70
C GLN A 24 -20.63 -2.98 -5.43
N LEU A 25 -19.41 -2.62 -5.00
CA LEU A 25 -18.38 -3.58 -4.59
C LEU A 25 -18.18 -3.53 -3.09
N ASP A 26 -18.24 -4.70 -2.45
CA ASP A 26 -17.99 -4.81 -1.01
C ASP A 26 -16.49 -4.89 -0.74
N TYR A 27 -16.04 -4.10 0.23
CA TYR A 27 -14.69 -4.11 0.78
C TYR A 27 -14.74 -4.46 2.27
N ARG A 28 -13.69 -5.13 2.73
CA ARG A 28 -13.46 -5.41 4.14
C ARG A 28 -12.43 -4.40 4.65
N ILE A 29 -12.86 -3.50 5.52
CA ILE A 29 -11.99 -2.47 6.10
C ILE A 29 -11.57 -2.88 7.51
N LEU A 30 -10.27 -3.11 7.68
CA LEU A 30 -9.65 -3.47 8.95
C LEU A 30 -9.06 -2.23 9.59
N ILE A 31 -9.33 -1.99 10.88
CA ILE A 31 -8.91 -0.76 11.55
C ILE A 31 -8.20 -1.11 12.86
N ALA A 32 -6.96 -0.65 13.00
CA ALA A 32 -6.21 -0.67 14.25
C ALA A 32 -5.99 0.78 14.69
N PRO A 33 -6.85 1.32 15.58
CA PRO A 33 -6.66 2.65 16.14
C PRO A 33 -5.48 2.67 17.10
N PRO A 34 -4.82 3.83 17.27
CA PRO A 34 -3.82 4.00 18.30
C PRO A 34 -4.45 3.94 19.71
N ALA A 35 -3.65 3.53 20.70
CA ALA A 35 -4.09 3.52 22.10
C ALA A 35 -4.07 4.92 22.73
N ASP A 36 -3.12 5.77 22.30
CA ASP A 36 -3.00 7.15 22.76
C ASP A 36 -3.91 8.08 21.95
N GLY A 37 -4.36 9.18 22.55
CA GLY A 37 -5.13 10.22 21.87
C GLY A 37 -4.36 10.92 20.73
N PRO A 38 -5.06 11.64 19.84
CA PRO A 38 -4.44 12.24 18.67
C PRO A 38 -3.50 13.39 19.05
N PRO A 39 -2.37 13.55 18.32
CA PRO A 39 -1.62 14.80 18.31
C PRO A 39 -2.50 16.00 17.90
N ALA A 40 -2.02 17.22 18.15
CA ALA A 40 -2.77 18.44 17.86
C ALA A 40 -3.15 18.61 16.38
N ASP A 41 -2.35 18.07 15.47
CA ASP A 41 -2.59 18.07 14.02
C ASP A 41 -3.28 16.78 13.51
N GLY A 42 -3.68 15.88 14.40
CA GLY A 42 -4.35 14.62 14.11
C GLY A 42 -3.40 13.42 14.01
N TYR A 43 -3.97 12.22 13.90
CA TYR A 43 -3.22 10.98 13.69
C TYR A 43 -2.57 10.96 12.32
N ALA A 44 -1.34 10.46 12.26
CA ALA A 44 -0.81 9.89 11.04
C ALA A 44 -1.63 8.64 10.67
N VAL A 45 -1.81 8.37 9.38
CA VAL A 45 -2.61 7.22 8.91
C VAL A 45 -1.88 6.44 7.82
N ILE A 46 -1.97 5.10 7.90
CA ILE A 46 -1.47 4.19 6.87
C ILE A 46 -2.66 3.43 6.27
N TYR A 47 -2.83 3.55 4.96
CA TYR A 47 -3.75 2.74 4.15
C TYR A 47 -2.97 1.58 3.52
N ALA A 48 -3.19 0.38 4.01
CA ALA A 48 -2.57 -0.85 3.53
C ALA A 48 -3.48 -1.60 2.56
N LEU A 49 -3.02 -1.73 1.31
CA LEU A 49 -3.64 -2.57 0.30
C LEU A 49 -3.44 -4.05 0.62
N ASP A 50 -4.19 -4.95 -0.04
CA ASP A 50 -4.19 -6.38 0.28
C ASP A 50 -4.32 -6.57 1.81
N GLY A 51 -5.32 -5.90 2.41
CA GLY A 51 -5.41 -5.70 3.86
C GLY A 51 -5.37 -7.01 4.64
N ASP A 52 -5.93 -8.08 4.10
CA ASP A 52 -5.90 -9.42 4.69
C ASP A 52 -4.47 -9.99 4.84
N ALA A 53 -3.55 -9.62 3.96
CA ALA A 53 -2.13 -9.99 4.04
C ALA A 53 -1.29 -9.00 4.87
N LEU A 54 -1.47 -7.69 4.65
CA LEU A 54 -0.55 -6.67 5.18
C LEU A 54 -0.94 -6.19 6.59
N PHE A 55 -2.24 -6.06 6.87
CA PHE A 55 -2.73 -5.42 8.09
C PHE A 55 -2.24 -6.08 9.38
N PRO A 56 -2.29 -7.43 9.57
CA PRO A 56 -1.96 -8.02 10.86
C PRO A 56 -0.51 -7.74 11.29
N THR A 57 0.43 -7.90 10.36
CA THR A 57 1.86 -7.62 10.62
C THR A 57 2.12 -6.14 10.82
N LEU A 58 1.50 -5.29 9.99
CA LEU A 58 1.67 -3.85 10.08
C LEU A 58 1.11 -3.26 11.39
N ALA A 59 -0.09 -3.69 11.79
CA ALA A 59 -0.75 -3.21 12.99
C ALA A 59 0.07 -3.52 14.25
N GLU A 60 0.63 -4.73 14.35
CA GLU A 60 1.51 -5.10 15.47
C GLU A 60 2.86 -4.37 15.41
N ALA A 61 3.45 -4.18 14.22
CA ALA A 61 4.67 -3.39 14.07
C ALA A 61 4.47 -1.92 14.52
N VAL A 62 3.35 -1.31 14.13
CA VAL A 62 2.95 0.04 14.56
C VAL A 62 2.72 0.10 16.06
N LYS A 63 1.95 -0.85 16.61
CA LYS A 63 1.66 -0.93 18.04
C LYS A 63 2.94 -1.03 18.88
N LEU A 64 3.92 -1.82 18.45
CA LEU A 64 5.19 -1.96 19.17
C LEU A 64 6.06 -0.69 19.09
N GLN A 65 6.09 -0.03 17.93
CA GLN A 65 6.97 1.12 17.68
C GLN A 65 6.40 2.47 18.16
N THR A 66 5.11 2.54 18.47
CA THR A 66 4.46 3.75 19.04
C THR A 66 4.38 3.72 20.57
N ARG A 67 4.85 2.66 21.24
CA ARG A 67 4.81 2.54 22.72
C ARG A 67 5.61 3.65 23.41
N LYS A 68 4.93 4.39 24.28
CA LYS A 68 5.55 5.40 25.15
C LYS A 68 6.43 4.76 26.24
N PRO A 69 7.48 5.46 26.73
CA PRO A 69 7.79 6.88 26.50
C PRO A 69 8.67 7.20 25.27
N LYS A 70 9.21 6.19 24.56
CA LYS A 70 10.20 6.41 23.47
C LYS A 70 9.68 6.15 22.05
N GLY A 71 8.46 5.62 21.91
CA GLY A 71 7.86 5.34 20.60
C GLY A 71 7.42 6.58 19.85
N TYR A 72 7.21 6.41 18.55
CA TYR A 72 6.74 7.45 17.64
C TYR A 72 5.36 7.99 18.02
N ASP A 73 4.91 9.02 17.32
CA ASP A 73 3.55 9.53 17.44
C ASP A 73 2.51 8.44 17.07
N PRO A 74 1.29 8.53 17.61
CA PRO A 74 0.27 7.51 17.38
C PRO A 74 -0.14 7.46 15.89
N ILE A 75 -0.22 6.24 15.32
CA ILE A 75 -0.50 6.00 13.90
C ILE A 75 -1.73 5.10 13.76
N LEU A 76 -2.75 5.59 13.04
CA LEU A 76 -3.93 4.82 12.65
C LEU A 76 -3.57 3.89 11.48
N VAL A 77 -3.92 2.61 11.57
CA VAL A 77 -3.72 1.65 10.47
C VAL A 77 -5.06 1.22 9.92
N ILE A 78 -5.22 1.37 8.60
CA ILE A 78 -6.40 0.97 7.83
C ILE A 78 -5.97 -0.07 6.81
N GLY A 79 -6.42 -1.32 6.95
CA GLY A 79 -6.29 -2.36 5.95
C GLY A 79 -7.49 -2.37 5.00
N ILE A 80 -7.23 -2.36 3.70
CA ILE A 80 -8.25 -2.43 2.65
C ILE A 80 -8.18 -3.84 2.06
N GLY A 81 -9.07 -4.70 2.55
CA GLY A 81 -9.18 -6.10 2.15
C GLY A 81 -10.50 -6.40 1.43
N TYR A 82 -10.76 -7.69 1.28
CA TYR A 82 -11.90 -8.20 0.52
C TYR A 82 -12.79 -9.12 1.36
N PRO A 83 -14.09 -9.27 1.01
CA PRO A 83 -14.99 -10.17 1.73
C PRO A 83 -14.53 -11.63 1.77
N SER A 84 -13.71 -12.06 0.80
CA SER A 84 -13.13 -13.41 0.75
C SER A 84 -12.21 -13.73 1.93
N LYS A 85 -11.59 -12.70 2.54
CA LYS A 85 -10.58 -12.82 3.61
C LYS A 85 -9.32 -13.58 3.22
N GLU A 86 -9.15 -13.87 1.94
CA GLU A 86 -7.91 -14.44 1.42
C GLU A 86 -6.80 -13.39 1.50
N PRO A 87 -5.56 -13.76 1.87
CA PRO A 87 -4.45 -12.81 1.91
C PRO A 87 -4.29 -12.02 0.60
N PHE A 88 -4.53 -12.69 -0.53
CA PHE A 88 -4.49 -12.09 -1.87
C PHE A 88 -5.68 -12.58 -2.70
N ASP A 89 -6.77 -11.80 -2.74
CA ASP A 89 -7.93 -12.07 -3.58
C ASP A 89 -7.59 -11.75 -5.05
N MET A 90 -7.17 -12.75 -5.82
CA MET A 90 -6.68 -12.56 -7.18
C MET A 90 -7.70 -11.96 -8.14
N GLU A 91 -9.00 -12.20 -7.95
CA GLU A 91 -10.04 -11.64 -8.81
C GLU A 91 -10.21 -10.14 -8.54
N ARG A 92 -10.36 -9.78 -7.26
CA ARG A 92 -10.57 -8.38 -6.86
C ARG A 92 -9.31 -7.54 -7.01
N ARG A 93 -8.15 -8.05 -6.61
CA ARG A 93 -6.91 -7.27 -6.65
C ARG A 93 -6.42 -7.03 -8.08
N CYS A 94 -6.63 -7.98 -9.01
CA CYS A 94 -6.33 -7.73 -10.42
C CYS A 94 -7.21 -6.61 -10.96
N ARG A 95 -8.52 -6.62 -10.64
CA ARG A 95 -9.42 -5.52 -10.98
C ARG A 95 -8.89 -4.20 -10.44
N ASP A 96 -8.64 -4.15 -9.14
CA ASP A 96 -8.43 -2.92 -8.37
C ASP A 96 -7.04 -2.31 -8.56
N PHE A 97 -6.02 -3.12 -8.84
CA PHE A 97 -4.63 -2.65 -8.79
C PHE A 97 -3.99 -2.42 -10.15
N THR A 98 -4.65 -2.80 -11.23
CA THR A 98 -4.04 -2.79 -12.56
C THR A 98 -4.61 -1.68 -13.43
N LEU A 99 -3.73 -1.08 -14.23
CA LEU A 99 -4.10 -0.06 -15.20
C LEU A 99 -4.90 -0.68 -16.36
N PRO A 100 -5.82 0.08 -17.00
CA PRO A 100 -6.50 -0.39 -18.20
C PRO A 100 -5.51 -0.86 -19.26
N VAL A 101 -5.69 -2.08 -19.76
CA VAL A 101 -4.80 -2.67 -20.76
C VAL A 101 -5.60 -3.61 -21.67
N SER A 102 -5.24 -3.64 -22.96
CA SER A 102 -5.73 -4.69 -23.88
C SER A 102 -5.12 -6.04 -23.49
N GLU A 103 -5.92 -7.11 -23.46
CA GLU A 103 -5.45 -8.46 -23.09
C GLU A 103 -4.22 -8.94 -23.89
N GLU A 104 -4.08 -8.49 -25.13
CA GLU A 104 -2.92 -8.78 -26.01
C GLU A 104 -1.56 -8.31 -25.47
N HIS A 105 -1.55 -7.34 -24.53
CA HIS A 105 -0.34 -6.82 -23.90
C HIS A 105 -0.02 -7.47 -22.56
N LEU A 106 -0.83 -8.44 -22.10
CA LEU A 106 -0.56 -9.19 -20.88
C LEU A 106 0.20 -10.48 -21.20
N PRO A 107 1.25 -10.82 -20.42
CA PRO A 107 1.88 -12.12 -20.56
C PRO A 107 0.88 -13.24 -20.21
N PRO A 108 1.01 -14.44 -20.77
CA PRO A 108 0.19 -15.56 -20.35
C PRO A 108 0.42 -15.83 -18.86
N ARG A 109 -0.65 -16.20 -18.13
CA ARG A 109 -0.48 -16.60 -16.73
C ARG A 109 0.38 -17.86 -16.63
N PRO A 110 1.20 -18.01 -15.58
CA PRO A 110 2.03 -19.20 -15.39
C PRO A 110 1.23 -20.51 -15.34
N ASP A 111 -0.02 -20.44 -14.87
CA ASP A 111 -0.95 -21.58 -14.78
C ASP A 111 -1.75 -21.84 -16.07
N GLY A 112 -1.54 -21.02 -17.12
CA GLY A 112 -2.25 -21.11 -18.40
C GLY A 112 -3.70 -20.65 -18.37
N THR A 113 -4.20 -20.14 -17.24
CA THR A 113 -5.57 -19.61 -17.14
C THR A 113 -5.68 -18.19 -17.69
N PRO A 114 -6.87 -17.72 -18.11
CA PRO A 114 -7.08 -16.33 -18.45
C PRO A 114 -6.82 -15.39 -17.26
N TRP A 115 -6.47 -14.14 -17.55
CA TRP A 115 -6.46 -13.12 -16.52
C TRP A 115 -7.89 -12.87 -16.00
N PRO A 116 -8.08 -12.71 -14.68
CA PRO A 116 -9.34 -12.23 -14.13
C PRO A 116 -9.63 -10.80 -14.59
N PRO A 117 -10.84 -10.27 -14.31
CA PRO A 117 -11.14 -8.87 -14.52
C PRO A 117 -10.02 -7.97 -13.98
N ASN A 118 -9.60 -7.00 -14.80
CA ASN A 118 -8.44 -6.15 -14.55
C ASN A 118 -8.71 -4.74 -15.11
N GLY A 119 -7.82 -3.80 -14.84
CA GLY A 119 -7.82 -2.48 -15.47
C GLY A 119 -8.69 -1.42 -14.79
N LYS A 120 -9.10 -1.61 -13.54
CA LYS A 120 -10.00 -0.68 -12.81
C LYS A 120 -9.31 0.11 -11.72
N ALA A 121 -8.00 0.31 -11.82
CA ALA A 121 -7.23 1.10 -10.86
C ALA A 121 -7.82 2.49 -10.58
N ASN A 122 -8.29 3.22 -11.59
CA ASN A 122 -8.89 4.53 -11.33
C ASN A 122 -10.19 4.44 -10.51
N GLU A 123 -11.05 3.44 -10.75
CA GLU A 123 -12.28 3.23 -9.98
C GLU A 123 -11.97 2.86 -8.52
N PHE A 124 -10.92 2.08 -8.28
CA PHE A 124 -10.48 1.77 -6.92
C PHE A 124 -9.83 2.98 -6.22
N LEU A 125 -9.08 3.81 -6.95
CA LEU A 125 -8.54 5.05 -6.43
C LEU A 125 -9.65 6.07 -6.09
N ASP A 126 -10.72 6.14 -6.90
CA ASP A 126 -11.93 6.90 -6.61
C ASP A 126 -12.59 6.45 -5.30
N PHE A 127 -12.74 5.13 -5.11
CA PHE A 127 -13.24 4.58 -3.85
C PHE A 127 -12.38 5.01 -2.64
N ILE A 128 -11.05 4.92 -2.75
CA ILE A 128 -10.16 5.31 -1.65
C ILE A 128 -10.33 6.80 -1.32
N GLU A 129 -10.24 7.67 -2.32
CA GLU A 129 -10.23 9.13 -2.11
C GLU A 129 -11.61 9.69 -1.73
N HIS A 130 -12.66 9.27 -2.44
CA HIS A 130 -13.97 9.91 -2.37
C HIS A 130 -14.94 9.21 -1.43
N GLU A 131 -14.64 7.97 -1.02
CA GLU A 131 -15.53 7.19 -0.16
C GLU A 131 -14.85 6.81 1.15
N LEU A 132 -13.73 6.10 1.11
CA LEU A 132 -13.09 5.56 2.31
C LEU A 132 -12.45 6.65 3.16
N MET A 133 -11.61 7.52 2.57
CA MET A 133 -10.93 8.59 3.29
C MET A 133 -11.89 9.54 4.02
N PRO A 134 -13.01 10.01 3.42
CA PRO A 134 -13.99 10.84 4.12
C PRO A 134 -14.66 10.14 5.30
N VAL A 135 -14.95 8.84 5.18
CA VAL A 135 -15.52 8.06 6.30
C VAL A 135 -14.53 7.96 7.45
N VAL A 136 -13.26 7.64 7.16
CA VAL A 136 -12.18 7.60 8.16
C VAL A 136 -12.00 8.98 8.83
N ALA A 137 -11.96 10.05 8.05
CA ALA A 137 -11.75 11.42 8.57
C ALA A 137 -12.93 11.96 9.40
N LYS A 138 -14.12 11.36 9.29
CA LYS A 138 -15.28 11.69 10.13
C LYS A 138 -15.15 11.11 11.53
N GLU A 139 -14.54 9.94 11.65
CA GLU A 139 -14.43 9.20 12.91
C GLU A 139 -13.12 9.55 13.66
N TRP A 140 -12.03 9.80 12.93
CA TRP A 140 -10.72 10.10 13.50
C TRP A 140 -10.18 11.45 13.01
N PRO A 141 -9.58 12.28 13.89
CA PRO A 141 -8.83 13.47 13.45
C PRO A 141 -7.59 13.03 12.67
N ILE A 142 -7.58 13.20 11.35
CA ILE A 142 -6.47 12.77 10.48
C ILE A 142 -5.55 13.96 10.14
N ASN A 143 -4.25 13.73 10.30
CA ASN A 143 -3.22 14.63 9.80
C ASN A 143 -3.06 14.45 8.28
N LYS A 144 -3.64 15.38 7.51
CA LYS A 144 -3.58 15.35 6.03
C LYS A 144 -2.16 15.40 5.46
N LYS A 145 -1.17 15.83 6.24
CA LYS A 145 0.26 15.87 5.84
C LYS A 145 1.03 14.60 6.19
N LYS A 146 0.40 13.64 6.88
CA LYS A 146 0.99 12.35 7.30
C LYS A 146 0.07 11.19 6.94
N GLN A 147 -0.30 11.12 5.67
CA GLN A 147 -1.09 10.03 5.10
C GLN A 147 -0.18 9.17 4.22
N ALA A 148 -0.20 7.87 4.47
CA ALA A 148 0.59 6.89 3.74
C ALA A 148 -0.29 5.87 3.03
N ILE A 149 0.15 5.44 1.84
CA ILE A 149 -0.36 4.23 1.17
C ILE A 149 0.77 3.21 1.07
N VAL A 150 0.44 1.94 1.32
CA VAL A 150 1.39 0.83 1.16
C VAL A 150 0.76 -0.30 0.37
N GLY A 151 1.51 -0.81 -0.60
CA GLY A 151 1.12 -1.96 -1.40
C GLY A 151 2.32 -2.79 -1.83
N HIS A 152 2.08 -4.07 -2.08
CA HIS A 152 3.09 -5.04 -2.50
C HIS A 152 2.69 -5.74 -3.80
N SER A 153 3.65 -6.08 -4.67
CA SER A 153 3.38 -6.78 -5.94
C SER A 153 2.44 -5.94 -6.84
N LEU A 154 1.27 -6.46 -7.23
CA LEU A 154 0.23 -5.64 -7.89
C LEU A 154 -0.20 -4.44 -7.04
N GLY A 155 -0.26 -4.57 -5.72
CA GLY A 155 -0.51 -3.43 -4.82
C GLY A 155 0.61 -2.37 -4.91
N GLY A 156 1.86 -2.79 -5.15
CA GLY A 156 2.99 -1.89 -5.38
C GLY A 156 2.88 -1.17 -6.72
N LEU A 157 2.44 -1.88 -7.77
CA LEU A 157 2.07 -1.31 -9.07
C LEU A 157 0.98 -0.24 -8.93
N PHE A 158 -0.11 -0.56 -8.24
CA PHE A 158 -1.18 0.40 -7.94
C PHE A 158 -0.67 1.60 -7.15
N THR A 159 0.19 1.37 -6.16
CA THR A 159 0.73 2.44 -5.32
C THR A 159 1.56 3.44 -6.14
N LEU A 160 2.37 2.95 -7.10
CA LEU A 160 3.04 3.83 -8.07
C LEU A 160 2.04 4.57 -8.97
N TYR A 161 1.01 3.89 -9.46
CA TYR A 161 -0.04 4.52 -10.25
C TYR A 161 -0.78 5.62 -9.47
N ALA A 162 -1.16 5.36 -8.21
CA ALA A 162 -1.87 6.30 -7.35
C ALA A 162 -1.04 7.57 -7.12
N LEU A 163 0.27 7.43 -6.91
CA LEU A 163 1.21 8.55 -6.86
C LEU A 163 1.16 9.37 -8.15
N CYS A 164 1.29 8.74 -9.32
CA CYS A 164 1.32 9.46 -10.59
C CYS A 164 -0.02 10.13 -10.92
N ALA A 165 -1.14 9.43 -10.64
CA ALA A 165 -2.48 9.89 -10.97
C ALA A 165 -2.99 10.98 -10.02
N ARG A 166 -2.69 10.87 -8.72
CA ARG A 166 -3.19 11.77 -7.67
C ARG A 166 -2.10 12.10 -6.65
N PRO A 167 -1.05 12.83 -7.07
CA PRO A 167 0.16 13.05 -6.26
C PRO A 167 -0.06 13.84 -4.96
N HIS A 168 -1.23 14.44 -4.76
CA HIS A 168 -1.57 15.18 -3.54
C HIS A 168 -2.30 14.32 -2.49
N LEU A 169 -2.70 13.10 -2.85
CA LEU A 169 -3.56 12.27 -2.01
C LEU A 169 -2.80 11.70 -0.79
N PHE A 170 -1.53 11.35 -0.99
CA PHE A 170 -0.66 10.78 0.03
C PHE A 170 0.68 11.49 0.07
N SER A 171 1.09 11.88 1.28
CA SER A 171 2.42 12.41 1.57
C SER A 171 3.52 11.35 1.58
N HIS A 172 3.16 10.10 1.88
CA HIS A 172 4.10 8.98 2.05
C HIS A 172 3.64 7.81 1.17
N ILE A 173 4.53 7.34 0.30
CA ILE A 173 4.25 6.29 -0.66
C ILE A 173 5.18 5.13 -0.34
N VAL A 174 4.65 3.93 -0.08
CA VAL A 174 5.46 2.75 0.23
C VAL A 174 5.17 1.64 -0.78
N VAL A 175 6.16 1.38 -1.63
CA VAL A 175 6.05 0.48 -2.76
C VAL A 175 6.90 -0.76 -2.48
N GLY A 176 6.25 -1.90 -2.28
CA GLY A 176 6.91 -3.20 -2.12
C GLY A 176 6.92 -3.99 -3.42
N SER A 177 8.09 -4.38 -3.90
CA SER A 177 8.28 -5.32 -5.01
C SER A 177 7.29 -5.08 -6.16
N PRO A 178 7.25 -3.88 -6.75
CA PRO A 178 6.17 -3.50 -7.66
C PRO A 178 6.19 -4.36 -8.91
N SER A 179 5.03 -4.85 -9.33
CA SER A 179 4.85 -5.60 -10.58
C SER A 179 4.91 -4.68 -11.81
N VAL A 180 6.05 -4.01 -12.00
CA VAL A 180 6.28 -3.03 -13.07
C VAL A 180 6.10 -3.67 -14.45
N TRP A 181 6.44 -4.95 -14.60
CA TRP A 181 6.27 -5.73 -15.84
C TRP A 181 4.85 -5.72 -16.40
N TRP A 182 3.85 -5.42 -15.58
CA TRP A 182 2.44 -5.40 -15.98
C TRP A 182 2.20 -4.47 -17.18
N ALA A 183 1.39 -4.94 -18.14
CA ALA A 183 0.97 -4.17 -19.31
C ALA A 183 2.15 -3.59 -20.11
N ASN A 184 3.22 -4.37 -20.32
CA ASN A 184 4.43 -3.93 -21.02
C ASN A 184 5.01 -2.64 -20.41
N ASN A 185 5.24 -2.69 -19.09
CA ASN A 185 5.79 -1.58 -18.31
C ASN A 185 4.97 -0.29 -18.35
N ALA A 186 3.64 -0.39 -18.42
CA ALA A 186 2.76 0.78 -18.57
C ALA A 186 2.97 1.82 -17.47
N VAL A 187 3.21 1.39 -16.23
CA VAL A 187 3.42 2.30 -15.10
C VAL A 187 4.67 3.18 -15.26
N LEU A 188 5.70 2.71 -15.97
CA LEU A 188 6.88 3.55 -16.23
C LEU A 188 6.53 4.74 -17.12
N LYS A 189 5.60 4.56 -18.07
CA LYS A 189 5.10 5.65 -18.91
C LYS A 189 4.27 6.64 -18.09
N GLU A 190 3.52 6.17 -17.10
CA GLU A 190 2.81 7.07 -16.18
C GLU A 190 3.79 7.86 -15.30
N ILE A 191 4.89 7.24 -14.84
CA ILE A 191 5.96 7.95 -14.12
C ILE A 191 6.60 9.00 -15.01
N ASP A 192 6.89 8.68 -16.28
CA ASP A 192 7.50 9.63 -17.22
C ASP A 192 6.56 10.83 -17.49
N ARG A 193 5.25 10.60 -17.70
CA ARG A 193 4.27 11.69 -17.85
C ARG A 193 4.12 12.52 -16.57
N PHE A 194 4.10 11.85 -15.41
CA PHE A 194 4.05 12.53 -14.13
C PHE A 194 5.28 13.43 -13.94
N ALA A 195 6.48 12.93 -14.24
CA ALA A 195 7.73 13.69 -14.17
C ALA A 195 7.71 14.95 -15.05
N GLU A 196 7.11 14.88 -16.24
CA GLU A 196 6.99 16.02 -17.15
C GLU A 196 5.95 17.05 -16.67
N ALA A 197 4.86 16.60 -16.05
CA ALA A 197 3.76 17.44 -15.61
C ALA A 197 3.94 18.00 -14.19
N TRP A 198 4.77 17.37 -13.37
CA TRP A 198 4.92 17.71 -11.95
C TRP A 198 5.56 19.09 -11.78
N ASN A 199 4.78 20.00 -11.19
CA ASN A 199 5.23 21.34 -10.85
C ASN A 199 4.53 21.80 -9.58
N SER A 200 4.91 21.20 -8.44
CA SER A 200 4.31 21.50 -7.14
C SER A 200 5.36 21.62 -6.05
N GLN A 201 5.02 22.37 -5.00
CA GLN A 201 5.79 22.43 -3.75
C GLN A 201 5.36 21.36 -2.75
N HIS A 202 4.42 20.47 -3.12
CA HIS A 202 4.01 19.37 -2.27
C HIS A 202 5.16 18.36 -2.10
N THR A 203 5.52 18.04 -0.86
CA THR A 203 6.55 17.04 -0.58
C THR A 203 5.97 15.65 -0.60
N ILE A 204 6.62 14.75 -1.35
CA ILE A 204 6.28 13.34 -1.43
C ILE A 204 7.48 12.53 -0.96
N ASN A 205 7.28 11.72 0.07
CA ASN A 205 8.28 10.76 0.52
C ASN A 205 7.94 9.40 -0.10
N LEU A 206 8.85 8.82 -0.88
CA LEU A 206 8.69 7.50 -1.50
C LEU A 206 9.71 6.52 -0.91
N LEU A 207 9.22 5.40 -0.35
CA LEU A 207 10.01 4.24 0.01
C LEU A 207 9.70 3.11 -0.98
N LEU A 208 10.63 2.83 -1.89
CA LEU A 208 10.57 1.68 -2.79
C LEU A 208 11.44 0.55 -2.21
N THR A 209 10.88 -0.65 -2.14
CA THR A 209 11.56 -1.83 -1.60
C THR A 209 11.43 -3.03 -2.51
N ILE A 210 12.40 -3.95 -2.46
CA ILE A 210 12.36 -5.22 -3.19
C ILE A 210 13.23 -6.28 -2.49
N GLY A 211 12.89 -7.56 -2.61
CA GLY A 211 13.75 -8.67 -2.22
C GLY A 211 14.88 -8.88 -3.23
N ALA A 212 16.10 -9.13 -2.77
CA ALA A 212 17.26 -9.32 -3.65
C ALA A 212 17.20 -10.63 -4.45
N ASN A 213 16.42 -11.61 -4.00
CA ASN A 213 16.26 -12.93 -4.63
C ASN A 213 14.98 -13.02 -5.49
N GLU A 214 14.38 -11.88 -5.84
CA GLU A 214 13.24 -11.86 -6.77
C GLU A 214 13.66 -12.13 -8.22
N LEU A 215 12.67 -12.41 -9.06
CA LEU A 215 12.90 -12.70 -10.48
C LEU A 215 13.58 -11.52 -11.20
N PRO A 216 14.40 -11.77 -12.24
CA PRO A 216 15.15 -10.71 -12.92
C PRO A 216 14.29 -9.56 -13.46
N ASP A 217 13.09 -9.85 -13.97
CA ASP A 217 12.13 -8.87 -14.48
C ASP A 217 11.55 -7.98 -13.36
N MET A 218 11.30 -8.55 -12.18
CA MET A 218 10.92 -7.79 -10.98
C MET A 218 12.04 -6.85 -10.54
N LEU A 219 13.28 -7.35 -10.50
CA LEU A 219 14.45 -6.55 -10.14
C LEU A 219 14.68 -5.40 -11.13
N GLU A 220 14.65 -5.68 -12.42
CA GLU A 220 14.81 -4.66 -13.47
C GLU A 220 13.70 -3.62 -13.39
N GLY A 221 12.44 -4.05 -13.27
CA GLY A 221 11.30 -3.14 -13.17
C GLY A 221 11.39 -2.20 -11.96
N ALA A 222 11.74 -2.72 -10.78
CA ALA A 222 11.94 -1.91 -9.58
C ALA A 222 13.13 -0.95 -9.70
N ASP A 223 14.25 -1.40 -10.26
CA ASP A 223 15.42 -0.54 -10.51
C ASP A 223 15.05 0.60 -11.48
N GLN A 224 14.32 0.31 -12.55
CA GLN A 224 13.85 1.30 -13.53
C GLN A 224 12.84 2.32 -12.94
N ALA A 225 11.94 1.88 -12.07
CA ALA A 225 11.00 2.77 -11.38
C ALA A 225 11.74 3.66 -10.36
N ALA A 226 12.64 3.07 -9.56
CA ALA A 226 13.42 3.80 -8.56
C ALA A 226 14.31 4.87 -9.22
N GLU A 227 14.98 4.55 -10.33
CA GLU A 227 15.82 5.49 -11.06
C GLU A 227 15.02 6.69 -11.59
N ARG A 228 13.84 6.47 -12.17
CA ARG A 228 12.96 7.56 -12.63
C ARG A 228 12.51 8.46 -11.48
N MET A 229 12.05 7.86 -10.38
CA MET A 229 11.56 8.63 -9.22
C MET A 229 12.69 9.40 -8.52
N LYS A 230 13.91 8.87 -8.47
CA LYS A 230 15.07 9.58 -7.90
C LYS A 230 15.42 10.87 -8.64
N ARG A 231 15.18 10.95 -9.95
CA ARG A 231 15.44 12.16 -10.75
C ARG A 231 14.53 13.34 -10.37
N LEU A 232 13.46 13.06 -9.62
CA LEU A 232 12.51 14.07 -9.13
C LEU A 232 12.87 14.62 -7.74
N SER A 233 14.05 14.30 -7.21
CA SER A 233 14.51 14.76 -5.88
C SER A 233 14.51 16.28 -5.73
N ASP A 234 14.90 17.00 -6.79
CA ASP A 234 14.90 18.47 -6.81
C ASP A 234 13.49 19.08 -6.92
N GLN A 235 12.47 18.24 -7.14
CA GLN A 235 11.06 18.63 -7.27
C GLN A 235 10.24 18.20 -6.04
N ASN A 236 10.87 18.16 -4.85
CA ASN A 236 10.28 17.75 -3.57
C ASN A 236 9.79 16.29 -3.51
N ILE A 237 10.35 15.39 -4.33
CA ILE A 237 10.05 13.95 -4.26
C ILE A 237 11.26 13.18 -3.72
N HIS A 238 11.22 12.85 -2.44
CA HIS A 238 12.33 12.18 -1.75
C HIS A 238 12.19 10.65 -1.86
N THR A 239 13.00 10.05 -2.73
CA THR A 239 12.96 8.61 -3.00
C THR A 239 14.05 7.86 -2.25
N HIS A 240 13.64 6.91 -1.40
CA HIS A 240 14.51 5.91 -0.79
C HIS A 240 14.26 4.54 -1.44
N TYR A 241 15.31 3.94 -2.00
CA TYR A 241 15.24 2.61 -2.60
C TYR A 241 16.06 1.60 -1.79
N VAL A 242 15.43 0.49 -1.42
CA VAL A 242 16.01 -0.53 -0.54
C VAL A 242 15.85 -1.91 -1.15
N LYS A 243 16.98 -2.58 -1.40
CA LYS A 243 17.02 -4.00 -1.79
C LYS A 243 17.37 -4.83 -0.57
N PHE A 244 16.46 -5.70 -0.13
CA PHE A 244 16.66 -6.55 1.05
C PHE A 244 17.38 -7.83 0.64
N VAL A 245 18.62 -7.96 1.10
CA VAL A 245 19.46 -9.16 0.88
C VAL A 245 18.77 -10.37 1.51
N GLU A 246 18.90 -11.54 0.87
CA GLU A 246 18.31 -12.83 1.28
C GLU A 246 16.79 -12.95 1.17
N GLU A 247 16.07 -11.85 0.93
CA GLU A 247 14.61 -11.89 0.80
C GLU A 247 14.14 -12.20 -0.62
N ASP A 248 13.07 -12.99 -0.72
CA ASP A 248 12.29 -13.24 -1.92
C ASP A 248 11.00 -12.38 -1.97
N HIS A 249 10.14 -12.65 -2.95
CA HIS A 249 8.93 -11.87 -3.20
C HIS A 249 7.99 -11.79 -2.01
N VAL A 250 7.81 -12.87 -1.24
CA VAL A 250 6.88 -12.87 -0.09
C VAL A 250 7.62 -12.59 1.20
N SER A 251 8.84 -13.12 1.37
CA SER A 251 9.60 -12.97 2.61
C SER A 251 10.00 -11.51 2.89
N VAL A 252 10.05 -10.64 1.86
CA VAL A 252 10.33 -9.20 2.02
C VAL A 252 9.20 -8.43 2.72
N LEU A 253 7.97 -8.96 2.79
CA LEU A 253 6.81 -8.23 3.34
C LEU A 253 7.03 -7.72 4.78
N PRO A 254 7.42 -8.55 5.77
CA PRO A 254 7.69 -8.06 7.13
C PRO A 254 8.85 -7.05 7.17
N CYS A 255 9.88 -7.25 6.35
CA CYS A 255 11.04 -6.37 6.23
C CYS A 255 10.65 -4.96 5.75
N MET A 256 9.74 -4.88 4.78
CA MET A 256 9.14 -3.62 4.34
C MET A 256 8.22 -3.03 5.42
N LEU A 257 7.22 -3.79 5.89
CA LEU A 257 6.15 -3.31 6.78
C LEU A 257 6.69 -2.75 8.10
N SER A 258 7.73 -3.35 8.65
CA SER A 258 8.36 -2.89 9.89
C SER A 258 9.03 -1.51 9.79
N ARG A 259 9.30 -1.01 8.57
CA ARG A 259 9.91 0.32 8.38
C ARG A 259 8.92 1.47 8.41
N LEU A 260 7.63 1.21 8.18
CA LEU A 260 6.61 2.24 7.98
C LEU A 260 6.49 3.21 9.16
N PRO A 261 6.45 2.77 10.44
CA PRO A 261 6.31 3.70 11.55
C PRO A 261 7.44 4.74 11.59
N ARG A 262 8.68 4.32 11.34
CA ARG A 262 9.83 5.23 11.22
C ARG A 262 9.72 6.14 10.00
N PHE A 263 9.31 5.59 8.86
CA PHE A 263 9.21 6.33 7.60
C PHE A 263 8.17 7.44 7.62
N LEU A 264 7.04 7.27 8.33
CA LEU A 264 6.05 8.35 8.52
C LEU A 264 6.53 9.47 9.46
N ASN A 265 7.65 9.26 10.16
CA ASN A 265 8.23 10.19 11.13
C ASN A 265 9.61 10.70 10.71
N SER A 266 10.07 10.37 9.50
CA SER A 266 11.33 10.87 8.92
C SER A 266 11.15 12.17 8.14
#